data_AF-A0A9R0VNC8-F1
#
_entry.id   AF-A0A9R0VNC8-F1
#
_cell.length_a   1.000
_cell.length_b   1.000
_cell.length_c   1.000
_cell.angle_alpha   90.00
_cell.angle_beta   90.00
_cell.angle_gamma   90.00
#
_symmetry.space_group_name_H-M   'P 1'
#
loop_
_entity.id
_entity.type
_entity.pdbx_description
1 polymer ?
#
loop_
_entity_poly.entity_id
_entity_poly.type
_entity_poly.pdbx_seq_one_letter_code
_entity_poly.pdbx_strand_id
1 'polypeptide(L)'
;MSLDVAGVEYIVSDNIFEALPPEEQRLWHSHAYEVKAGLWTDVGVPEMLQTSEMARMAKTYGKFWCTWQVDRSDRLPVGAPALMMSPQAVESGRVRAELVRARDERCKVDSSARGLKAERVEMDEPEWINPNADYWRLHGKGFAVDVTATEMKQHAPFP
;
A
#
# COMPACT_ATOMS: atom_id res chain seq x y z
N MET A 1 -2.71 -4.67 -23.64
CA MET A 1 -2.50 -4.28 -22.23
C MET A 1 -1.99 -2.85 -22.26
N SER A 2 -2.80 -1.87 -21.84
CA SER A 2 -2.25 -0.59 -21.40
C SER A 2 -1.53 -0.84 -20.08
N LEU A 3 -0.28 -0.37 -19.97
CA LEU A 3 0.40 -0.28 -18.68
C LEU A 3 -0.09 1.01 -18.04
N ASP A 4 -1.08 0.88 -17.17
CA ASP A 4 -1.65 2.01 -16.45
C ASP A 4 -0.90 2.15 -15.12
N VAL A 5 0.06 3.07 -15.07
CA VAL A 5 0.76 3.43 -13.82
C VAL A 5 -0.19 4.28 -12.98
N ALA A 6 -0.67 3.74 -11.87
CA ALA A 6 -1.61 4.42 -10.99
C ALA A 6 -0.94 5.38 -9.99
N GLY A 7 0.37 5.25 -9.74
CA GLY A 7 1.08 6.08 -8.75
C GLY A 7 2.53 5.67 -8.49
N VAL A 8 3.10 6.22 -7.42
CA VAL A 8 4.46 5.93 -6.92
C VAL A 8 4.40 5.58 -5.44
N GLU A 9 5.02 4.46 -5.09
CA GLU A 9 5.18 4.02 -3.71
C GLU A 9 6.65 4.07 -3.28
N TYR A 10 6.89 4.68 -2.12
CA TYR A 10 8.18 4.62 -1.43
C TYR A 10 8.10 3.50 -0.39
N ILE A 11 9.07 2.59 -0.41
CA ILE A 11 9.15 1.47 0.54
C ILE A 11 10.41 1.64 1.39
N VAL A 12 10.25 1.56 2.70
CA VAL A 12 11.36 1.63 3.66
C VAL A 12 11.30 0.49 4.67
N SER A 13 12.44 0.12 5.22
CA SER A 13 12.48 -0.83 6.34
C SER A 13 11.86 -0.20 7.60
N ASP A 14 11.39 -1.05 8.50
CA ASP A 14 11.03 -0.68 9.87
C ASP A 14 12.03 0.28 10.55
N ASN A 15 13.34 -0.01 10.51
CA ASN A 15 14.36 0.85 11.12
C ASN A 15 14.40 2.28 10.55
N ILE A 16 14.14 2.44 9.24
CA ILE A 16 14.11 3.77 8.61
C ILE A 16 12.82 4.48 9.00
N PHE A 17 11.69 3.75 8.98
CA PHE A 17 10.40 4.29 9.34
C PHE A 17 10.38 4.80 10.80
N GLU A 18 10.93 4.03 11.75
CA GLU A 18 10.99 4.44 13.16
C GLU A 18 11.86 5.69 13.39
N ALA A 19 12.81 5.97 12.48
CA ALA A 19 13.63 7.17 12.52
C ALA A 19 12.96 8.41 11.89
N LEU A 20 11.81 8.26 11.23
CA LEU A 20 11.07 9.38 10.65
C LEU A 20 10.44 10.26 11.73
N PRO A 21 10.28 11.57 11.48
CA PRO A 21 9.49 12.42 12.36
C PRO A 21 8.04 11.92 12.51
N PRO A 22 7.41 12.06 13.70
CA PRO A 22 6.08 11.52 13.97
C PRO A 22 4.99 12.00 13.00
N GLU A 23 5.08 13.23 12.50
CA GLU A 23 4.16 13.78 11.50
C GLU A 23 4.32 13.11 10.13
N GLU A 24 5.55 12.76 9.75
CA GLU A 24 5.84 12.07 8.50
C GLU A 24 5.37 10.62 8.59
N GLN A 25 5.60 9.92 9.71
CA GLN A 25 5.15 8.55 9.94
C GLN A 25 3.65 8.34 9.65
N ARG A 26 2.81 9.36 9.91
CA ARG A 26 1.36 9.33 9.67
C ARG A 26 0.97 9.20 8.20
N LEU A 27 1.90 9.48 7.30
CA LEU A 27 1.71 9.35 5.86
C LEU A 27 2.05 7.95 5.34
N TRP A 28 2.44 7.02 6.21
CA TRP A 28 2.86 5.68 5.84
C TRP A 28 1.89 4.61 6.36
N HIS A 29 1.91 3.45 5.73
CA HIS A 29 1.15 2.27 6.13
C HIS A 29 2.08 1.05 6.24
N SER A 30 1.67 0.06 7.03
CA SER A 30 2.42 -1.19 7.15
C SER A 30 2.04 -2.19 6.06
N HIS A 31 3.00 -2.93 5.50
CA HIS A 31 2.72 -3.97 4.49
C HIS A 31 2.40 -5.35 5.08
N ALA A 32 2.58 -5.53 6.40
CA ALA A 32 2.45 -6.83 7.05
C ALA A 32 1.13 -7.54 6.72
N TYR A 33 0.00 -6.82 6.85
CA TYR A 33 -1.30 -7.42 6.61
C TYR A 33 -1.50 -7.83 5.15
N GLU A 34 -1.24 -6.96 4.19
CA GLU A 34 -1.51 -7.27 2.78
C GLU A 34 -0.63 -8.38 2.24
N VAL A 35 0.62 -8.47 2.71
CA VAL A 35 1.53 -9.56 2.34
C VAL A 35 1.05 -10.88 2.92
N LYS A 36 0.75 -10.93 4.23
CA LYS A 36 0.31 -12.15 4.93
C LYS A 36 -1.09 -12.59 4.53
N ALA A 37 -1.96 -11.65 4.13
CA ALA A 37 -3.27 -11.96 3.57
C ALA A 37 -3.22 -12.42 2.11
N GLY A 38 -2.04 -12.48 1.48
CA GLY A 38 -1.88 -12.86 0.07
C GLY A 38 -2.44 -11.82 -0.91
N LEU A 39 -2.62 -10.58 -0.48
CA LEU A 39 -3.11 -9.49 -1.33
C LEU A 39 -1.97 -8.93 -2.20
N TRP A 40 -0.75 -8.87 -1.68
CA TRP A 40 0.46 -8.59 -2.46
C TRP A 40 1.02 -9.86 -3.10
N THR A 41 1.19 -9.88 -4.42
CA THR A 41 1.88 -10.98 -5.13
C THR A 41 2.44 -10.50 -6.46
N ASP A 42 3.64 -10.96 -6.83
CA ASP A 42 4.19 -10.77 -8.16
C ASP A 42 3.53 -11.74 -9.13
N VAL A 43 2.74 -11.20 -10.06
CA VAL A 43 1.96 -12.01 -10.99
C VAL A 43 2.88 -12.84 -11.89
N GLY A 44 2.64 -14.15 -11.94
CA GLY A 44 3.39 -15.07 -12.80
C GLY A 44 4.68 -15.62 -12.20
N VAL A 45 5.05 -15.22 -10.98
CA VAL A 45 6.18 -15.82 -10.26
C VAL A 45 5.64 -16.87 -9.27
N PRO A 46 6.14 -18.12 -9.27
CA PRO A 46 5.74 -19.12 -8.28
C PRO A 46 6.01 -18.68 -6.85
N GLU A 47 5.13 -19.02 -5.89
CA GLU A 47 5.29 -18.57 -4.49
C GLU A 47 6.65 -18.94 -3.91
N MET A 48 7.13 -20.17 -4.14
CA MET A 48 8.43 -20.66 -3.67
C MET A 48 9.61 -19.73 -4.06
N LEU A 49 9.49 -18.97 -5.16
CA LEU A 49 10.52 -18.00 -5.58
C LEU A 49 10.30 -16.60 -5.00
N GLN A 50 9.08 -16.27 -4.58
CA GLN A 50 8.73 -14.98 -3.98
C GLN A 50 8.82 -14.98 -2.46
N THR A 51 8.75 -16.14 -1.80
CA THR A 51 8.60 -16.25 -0.33
C THR A 51 9.62 -15.41 0.43
N SER A 52 10.90 -15.43 0.02
CA SER A 52 11.94 -14.65 0.70
C SER A 52 11.75 -13.14 0.53
N GLU A 53 11.34 -12.69 -0.65
CA GLU A 53 11.09 -11.27 -0.90
C GLU A 53 9.80 -10.82 -0.21
N MET A 54 8.73 -11.63 -0.24
CA MET A 54 7.50 -11.36 0.51
C MET A 54 7.78 -11.29 2.02
N ALA A 55 8.61 -12.17 2.58
CA ALA A 55 9.01 -12.09 3.99
C ALA A 55 9.75 -10.79 4.32
N ARG A 56 10.54 -10.25 3.38
CA ARG A 56 11.18 -8.93 3.54
C ARG A 56 10.15 -7.81 3.45
N MET A 57 9.24 -7.87 2.47
CA MET A 57 8.18 -6.87 2.30
C MET A 57 7.24 -6.81 3.52
N ALA A 58 6.95 -7.94 4.16
CA ALA A 58 6.12 -7.98 5.36
C ALA A 58 6.64 -7.10 6.52
N LYS A 59 7.95 -6.80 6.54
CA LYS A 59 8.62 -5.94 7.54
C LYS A 59 8.80 -4.48 7.10
N THR A 60 8.19 -4.08 6.00
CA THR A 60 8.38 -2.74 5.43
C THR A 60 7.16 -1.86 5.57
N TYR A 61 7.38 -0.56 5.38
CA TYR A 61 6.37 0.48 5.37
C TYR A 61 6.32 1.16 4.00
N GLY A 62 5.11 1.49 3.57
CA GLY A 62 4.82 2.12 2.28
C GLY A 62 4.28 3.53 2.44
N LYS A 63 4.72 4.46 1.58
CA LYS A 63 4.04 5.74 1.30
C LYS A 63 3.66 5.78 -0.16
N PHE A 64 2.37 5.54 -0.43
CA PHE A 64 1.84 5.42 -1.79
C PHE A 64 1.05 6.66 -2.21
N TRP A 65 1.58 7.38 -3.19
CA TRP A 65 0.89 8.48 -3.86
C TRP A 65 0.26 7.98 -5.16
N CYS A 66 -1.05 7.80 -5.15
CA CYS A 66 -1.84 7.45 -6.32
C CYS A 66 -2.15 8.70 -7.13
N THR A 67 -1.62 8.77 -8.35
CA THR A 67 -1.83 9.88 -9.30
C THR A 67 -3.04 9.64 -10.21
N TRP A 68 -3.62 8.43 -10.22
CA TRP A 68 -4.83 8.12 -10.97
C TRP A 68 -5.71 7.07 -10.28
N GLN A 69 -6.86 7.51 -9.77
CA GLN A 69 -7.91 6.66 -9.20
C GLN A 69 -8.78 6.05 -10.31
N VAL A 70 -8.38 4.88 -10.81
CA VAL A 70 -9.08 4.17 -11.90
C VAL A 70 -10.50 3.72 -11.53
N ASP A 71 -10.80 3.58 -10.25
CA ASP A 71 -12.11 3.18 -9.71
C ASP A 71 -13.16 4.31 -9.76
N ARG A 72 -12.75 5.57 -9.96
CA ARG A 72 -13.67 6.69 -10.21
C ARG A 72 -14.30 6.66 -11.62
N SER A 73 -13.93 5.69 -12.46
CA SER A 73 -14.43 5.53 -13.82
C SER A 73 -14.06 6.66 -14.79
N ASP A 74 -13.04 7.46 -14.45
CA ASP A 74 -12.52 8.47 -15.37
C ASP A 74 -11.75 7.84 -16.52
N ARG A 75 -11.88 8.42 -17.71
CA ARG A 75 -11.18 7.97 -18.91
C ARG A 75 -9.73 8.41 -18.98
N LEU A 76 -9.32 9.38 -18.16
CA LEU A 76 -7.99 10.00 -18.14
C LEU A 76 -7.54 10.20 -16.70
N PRO A 77 -6.21 10.30 -16.44
CA PRO A 77 -5.67 10.62 -15.13
C PRO A 77 -5.94 12.09 -14.78
N VAL A 78 -7.07 12.36 -14.14
CA VAL A 78 -7.51 13.72 -13.76
C VAL A 78 -7.68 13.86 -12.26
N GLY A 79 -7.35 15.06 -11.75
CA GLY A 79 -7.46 15.41 -10.34
C GLY A 79 -6.11 15.44 -9.61
N ALA A 80 -6.18 15.76 -8.32
CA ALA A 80 -5.02 15.75 -7.43
C ALA A 80 -4.59 14.30 -7.10
N PRO A 81 -3.30 14.06 -6.80
CA PRO A 81 -2.89 12.78 -6.25
C PRO A 81 -3.53 12.54 -4.89
N ALA A 82 -3.76 11.27 -4.56
CA ALA A 82 -4.27 10.84 -3.27
C ALA A 82 -3.24 9.99 -2.53
N LEU A 83 -3.14 10.21 -1.22
CA LEU A 83 -2.40 9.29 -0.36
C LEU A 83 -3.25 8.04 -0.15
N MET A 84 -2.71 6.90 -0.54
CA MET A 84 -3.38 5.61 -0.41
C MET A 84 -2.78 4.81 0.75
N MET A 85 -3.63 3.99 1.36
CA MET A 85 -3.29 3.15 2.50
C MET A 85 -3.43 1.68 2.11
N SER A 86 -2.58 0.84 2.69
CA SER A 86 -2.66 -0.61 2.51
C SER A 86 -3.94 -1.17 3.15
N PRO A 87 -4.52 -2.24 2.59
CA PRO A 87 -5.60 -2.99 3.23
C PRO A 87 -5.24 -3.39 4.66
N GLN A 88 -6.26 -3.53 5.51
CA GLN A 88 -6.09 -3.89 6.92
C GLN A 88 -7.15 -4.90 7.34
N ALA A 89 -6.91 -5.59 8.46
CA ALA A 89 -7.84 -6.59 8.99
C ALA A 89 -9.17 -5.99 9.51
N VAL A 90 -9.17 -4.70 9.83
CA VAL A 90 -10.35 -3.95 10.30
C VAL A 90 -11.38 -3.81 9.18
N GLU A 91 -12.66 -3.79 9.54
CA GLU A 91 -13.76 -3.88 8.55
C GLU A 91 -13.67 -2.84 7.43
N SER A 92 -13.37 -1.58 7.77
CA SER A 92 -13.24 -0.49 6.78
C SER A 92 -11.98 -0.59 5.91
N GLY A 93 -11.02 -1.45 6.27
CA GLY A 93 -9.79 -1.71 5.49
C GLY A 93 -9.83 -3.03 4.72
N ARG A 94 -10.92 -3.81 4.80
CA ARG A 94 -11.03 -5.09 4.10
C ARG A 94 -11.33 -4.87 2.63
N VAL A 95 -10.58 -5.57 1.78
CA VAL A 95 -10.88 -5.64 0.35
C VAL A 95 -12.13 -6.49 0.14
N ARG A 96 -13.03 -6.03 -0.75
CA ARG A 96 -14.22 -6.78 -1.16
C ARG A 96 -13.85 -8.15 -1.72
N ALA A 97 -14.48 -9.20 -1.21
CA ALA A 97 -14.15 -10.59 -1.56
C ALA A 97 -14.29 -10.88 -3.07
N GLU A 98 -15.27 -10.26 -3.74
CA GLU A 98 -15.43 -10.43 -5.20
C GLU A 98 -14.28 -9.82 -6.01
N LEU A 99 -13.63 -8.75 -5.51
CA LEU A 99 -12.47 -8.15 -6.18
C LEU A 99 -11.24 -9.05 -6.03
N VAL A 100 -11.05 -9.63 -4.84
CA VAL A 100 -9.98 -10.61 -4.60
C VAL A 100 -10.18 -11.82 -5.49
N ARG A 101 -11.39 -12.41 -5.54
CA ARG A 101 -11.69 -13.55 -6.41
C ARG A 101 -11.44 -13.24 -7.88
N ALA A 102 -11.88 -12.08 -8.37
CA ALA A 102 -11.65 -11.67 -9.77
C ALA A 102 -10.16 -11.46 -10.09
N ARG A 103 -9.38 -10.93 -9.14
CA ARG A 103 -7.91 -10.83 -9.26
C ARG A 103 -7.29 -12.21 -9.29
N ASP A 104 -7.65 -13.08 -8.37
CA ASP A 104 -7.12 -14.43 -8.22
C ASP A 104 -7.35 -15.28 -9.48
N GLU A 105 -8.56 -15.23 -10.04
CA GLU A 105 -8.90 -15.87 -11.33
C GLU A 105 -8.05 -15.33 -12.48
N ARG A 106 -7.89 -14.00 -12.58
CA ARG A 106 -7.11 -13.35 -13.64
C ARG A 106 -5.62 -13.64 -13.54
N CYS A 107 -5.07 -13.60 -12.33
CA CYS A 107 -3.64 -13.74 -12.05
C CYS A 107 -3.23 -15.19 -11.79
N LYS A 108 -4.18 -16.13 -11.74
CA LYS A 108 -3.96 -17.56 -11.42
C LYS A 108 -3.24 -17.76 -10.08
N VAL A 109 -3.72 -17.06 -9.05
CA VAL A 109 -3.23 -17.17 -7.66
C VAL A 109 -4.37 -17.59 -6.74
N ASP A 110 -4.06 -18.13 -5.56
CA ASP A 110 -5.04 -18.48 -4.52
C ASP A 110 -4.71 -17.74 -3.23
N SER A 111 -5.45 -16.66 -2.93
CA SER A 111 -5.28 -15.89 -1.69
C SER A 111 -6.18 -16.36 -0.54
N SER A 112 -6.83 -17.52 -0.70
CA SER A 112 -7.70 -18.08 0.33
C SER A 112 -6.93 -18.57 1.56
N ALA A 113 -7.66 -18.96 2.60
CA ALA A 113 -7.10 -19.58 3.80
C ALA A 113 -6.44 -20.95 3.56
N ARG A 114 -6.45 -21.48 2.33
CA ARG A 114 -5.75 -22.71 1.93
C ARG A 114 -4.59 -22.45 0.96
N GLY A 115 -4.44 -21.22 0.46
CA GLY A 115 -3.38 -20.81 -0.47
C GLY A 115 -2.36 -19.90 0.20
N LEU A 116 -2.02 -18.79 -0.47
CA LEU A 116 -0.99 -17.82 -0.06
C LEU A 116 -1.15 -17.35 1.39
N LYS A 117 -2.39 -17.18 1.87
CA LYS A 117 -2.63 -16.77 3.26
C LYS A 117 -2.16 -17.81 4.27
N ALA A 118 -2.29 -19.10 3.96
CA ALA A 118 -1.79 -20.17 4.82
C ALA A 118 -0.27 -20.29 4.73
N GLU A 119 0.31 -20.12 3.54
CA GLU A 119 1.75 -20.21 3.30
C GLU A 119 2.54 -19.08 3.97
N ARG A 120 1.90 -17.92 4.19
CA ARG A 120 2.53 -16.71 4.71
C ARG A 120 2.14 -16.36 6.15
N VAL A 121 1.30 -17.16 6.81
CA VAL A 121 0.80 -16.84 8.17
C VAL A 121 1.93 -16.71 9.19
N GLU A 122 2.98 -17.52 9.05
CA GLU A 122 4.17 -17.55 9.91
C GLU A 122 5.26 -16.57 9.46
N MET A 123 5.01 -15.72 8.44
CA MET A 123 5.97 -14.67 8.10
C MET A 123 6.06 -13.67 9.24
N ASP A 124 7.30 -13.37 9.63
CA ASP A 124 7.62 -12.32 10.56
C ASP A 124 7.06 -10.98 10.06
N GLU A 125 6.49 -10.22 10.99
CA GLU A 125 6.09 -8.82 10.82
C GLU A 125 6.93 -7.96 11.79
N PRO A 126 6.89 -6.61 11.71
CA PRO A 126 7.53 -5.78 12.73
C PRO A 126 7.02 -6.18 14.13
N GLU A 127 7.93 -6.28 15.11
CA GLU A 127 7.58 -6.69 16.49
C GLU A 127 6.44 -5.83 17.08
N TRP A 128 6.37 -4.58 16.63
CA TRP A 128 5.31 -3.66 16.94
C TRP A 128 5.04 -2.78 15.72
N ILE A 129 3.78 -2.70 15.31
CA ILE A 129 3.35 -1.75 14.29
C ILE A 129 3.07 -0.42 14.99
N ASN A 130 3.93 0.55 14.73
CA ASN A 130 3.84 1.89 15.29
C ASN A 130 2.47 2.53 14.97
N PRO A 131 1.74 3.09 15.96
CA PRO A 131 0.40 3.63 15.77
C PRO A 131 0.35 4.89 14.91
N ASN A 132 1.50 5.53 14.63
CA ASN A 132 1.56 6.58 13.62
C ASN A 132 1.44 5.98 12.21
N ALA A 133 1.95 4.78 11.95
CA ALA A 133 1.61 4.07 10.71
C ALA A 133 0.14 3.65 10.73
N ASP A 134 -0.46 3.51 9.54
CA ASP A 134 -1.87 3.15 9.40
C ASP A 134 -2.79 4.10 10.20
N TYR A 135 -2.40 5.38 10.31
CA TYR A 135 -3.02 6.40 11.19
C TYR A 135 -4.55 6.41 11.12
N TRP A 136 -5.09 6.23 9.91
CA TRP A 136 -6.52 6.18 9.65
C TRP A 136 -7.25 5.10 10.48
N ARG A 137 -6.60 3.99 10.84
CA ARG A 137 -7.18 2.86 11.58
C ARG A 137 -7.63 3.26 12.97
N LEU A 138 -6.87 4.13 13.64
CA LEU A 138 -7.16 4.60 14.99
C LEU A 138 -8.03 5.86 14.99
N HIS A 139 -7.93 6.68 13.94
CA HIS A 139 -8.52 8.03 13.92
C HIS A 139 -9.72 8.19 12.98
N GLY A 140 -9.96 7.23 12.07
CA GLY A 140 -11.01 7.30 11.05
C GLY A 140 -10.80 8.44 10.03
N LYS A 141 -9.58 8.97 9.93
CA LYS A 141 -9.23 10.12 9.08
C LYS A 141 -7.96 9.85 8.29
N GLY A 142 -7.95 10.27 7.02
CA GLY A 142 -6.79 10.27 6.15
C GLY A 142 -6.26 11.68 5.88
N PHE A 143 -5.28 11.77 4.99
CA PHE A 143 -4.69 13.02 4.51
C PHE A 143 -5.08 13.27 3.06
N ALA A 144 -5.27 14.53 2.69
CA ALA A 144 -5.65 14.95 1.35
C ALA A 144 -4.69 16.02 0.82
N VAL A 145 -4.56 16.08 -0.51
CA VAL A 145 -3.80 17.12 -1.21
C VAL A 145 -4.78 18.02 -1.94
N ASP A 146 -4.78 19.30 -1.57
CA ASP A 146 -5.59 20.31 -2.24
C ASP A 146 -4.78 21.03 -3.33
N VAL A 147 -5.36 21.16 -4.53
CA VAL A 147 -4.78 21.94 -5.62
C VAL A 147 -5.35 23.35 -5.55
N THR A 148 -4.50 24.31 -5.23
CA THR A 148 -4.87 25.73 -5.09
C THR A 148 -4.04 26.60 -6.04
N ALA A 149 -4.64 27.70 -6.52
CA ALA A 149 -3.91 28.69 -7.30
C ALA A 149 -2.91 29.43 -6.40
N THR A 150 -1.67 29.50 -6.84
CA THR A 150 -0.59 30.18 -6.10
C THR A 150 0.34 30.89 -7.08
N GLU A 151 1.10 31.85 -6.58
CA GLU A 151 2.13 32.50 -7.39
C GLU A 151 3.22 31.49 -7.77
N MET A 152 3.55 31.43 -9.06
CA MET A 152 4.60 30.54 -9.54
C MET A 152 5.94 30.95 -8.95
N LYS A 153 6.53 30.07 -8.12
CA LYS A 153 7.89 30.26 -7.63
C LYS A 153 8.87 30.06 -8.79
N GLN A 154 9.39 31.17 -9.32
CA GLN A 154 10.32 31.16 -10.46
C GLN A 154 11.71 30.62 -10.10
N HIS A 155 12.04 30.62 -8.81
CA HIS A 155 13.30 30.11 -8.28
C HIS A 155 13.03 29.23 -7.07
N ALA A 156 13.65 28.05 -7.04
CA ALA A 156 13.71 27.28 -5.81
C ALA A 156 14.53 28.11 -4.78
N PRO A 157 14.06 28.31 -3.54
CA PRO A 157 14.94 28.80 -2.50
C PRO A 157 16.10 27.81 -2.38
N PHE A 158 17.31 28.30 -2.64
CA PHE A 158 18.52 27.53 -2.39
C PHE A 158 18.60 27.25 -0.88
N PRO A 159 18.97 26.03 -0.46
CA PRO A 159 19.17 25.72 0.95
C PRO A 159 20.28 26.58 1.57
#